data_AF-A0A7V3MFP6-F1
#
_entry.id   AF-A0A7V3MFP6-F1
#
_cell.length_a   1.000
_cell.length_b   1.000
_cell.length_c   1.000
_cell.angle_alpha   90.00
_cell.angle_beta   90.00
_cell.angle_gamma   90.00
#
_symmetry.space_group_name_H-M   'P 1'
#
loop_
_entity.id
_entity.type
_entity.pdbx_description
1 polymer ?
#
loop_
_entity_poly.entity_id
_entity_poly.type
_entity_poly.pdbx_seq_one_letter_code
_entity_poly.pdbx_strand_id
1 'polypeptide(L)' 'AHVRVIVALGGFGWQVALRLPAAAGLPKPRFGHGVVADLNAGVRLLGCYHPSQQNMFTGRLTPAMLDDIFTDAGKLAGIT' A
#
# COMPACT_ATOMS: atom_id res chain seq x y z
N ALA A 1 -15.53 9.32 -9.74
CA ALA A 1 -14.57 8.20 -9.58
C ALA A 1 -14.31 7.98 -8.10
N HIS A 2 -14.44 6.75 -7.60
CA HIS A 2 -14.20 6.42 -6.19
C HIS A 2 -12.84 5.72 -6.02
N VAL A 3 -12.21 5.88 -4.86
CA VAL A 3 -10.95 5.21 -4.53
C VAL A 3 -11.21 3.72 -4.33
N ARG A 4 -10.45 2.86 -5.02
CA ARG A 4 -10.53 1.39 -4.90
C ARG A 4 -9.29 0.79 -4.20
N VAL A 5 -8.14 1.43 -4.35
CA VAL A 5 -6.87 0.99 -3.76
C VAL A 5 -6.11 2.20 -3.22
N ILE A 6 -5.55 2.06 -2.02
CA ILE A 6 -4.65 3.02 -1.38
C ILE A 6 -3.27 2.35 -1.30
N VAL A 7 -2.24 3.00 -1.84
CA VAL A 7 -0.85 2.53 -1.71
C VAL A 7 -0.17 3.28 -0.56
N ALA A 8 0.26 2.57 0.46
CA ALA A 8 0.98 3.11 1.61
C ALA A 8 2.49 3.04 1.42
N LEU A 9 3.11 4.19 1.20
CA LEU A 9 4.56 4.33 1.08
C LEU A 9 5.20 4.40 2.48
N GLY A 10 5.68 3.25 2.96
CA GLY A 10 6.29 3.07 4.26
C GLY A 10 5.30 2.78 5.40
N GLY A 11 5.86 2.35 6.53
CA GLY A 11 5.07 1.98 7.71
C GLY A 11 4.29 3.16 8.31
N PHE A 12 4.77 4.39 8.14
CA PHE A 12 4.04 5.59 8.57
C PHE A 12 2.77 5.79 7.75
N GLY A 13 2.87 5.75 6.42
CA GLY A 13 1.70 5.84 5.54
C GLY A 13 0.68 4.74 5.81
N TRP A 14 1.15 3.52 6.10
CA TRP A 14 0.31 2.40 6.50
C TRP A 14 -0.46 2.68 7.79
N GLN A 15 0.23 3.17 8.83
CA GLN A 15 -0.39 3.51 10.11
C GLN A 15 -1.42 4.63 9.98
N VAL A 16 -1.17 5.62 9.11
CA VAL A 16 -2.13 6.71 8.84
C VAL A 16 -3.35 6.16 8.08
N ALA A 17 -3.14 5.32 7.07
CA ALA A 17 -4.24 4.71 6.30
C ALA A 17 -5.17 3.87 7.18
N LEU A 18 -4.63 3.16 8.18
CA LEU A 18 -5.42 2.39 9.15
C LEU A 18 -6.22 3.25 10.14
N ARG A 19 -6.11 4.59 10.09
CA ARG A 19 -6.97 5.52 10.84
C ARG A 19 -8.12 6.06 10.01
N LEU A 20 -8.17 5.76 8.72
CA LEU A 20 -9.25 6.22 7.85
C LEU A 20 -10.57 5.51 8.23
N PRO A 21 -11.74 6.15 7.98
CA PRO A 21 -13.04 5.53 8.24
C PRO A 21 -13.21 4.16 7.58
N ALA A 22 -12.60 3.95 6.40
CA ALA A 22 -12.60 2.66 5.72
C ALA A 22 -11.95 1.54 6.55
N ALA A 23 -11.03 1.84 7.45
CA ALA A 23 -10.37 0.86 8.33
C ALA A 23 -11.05 0.69 9.69
N ALA A 24 -12.14 1.43 9.97
CA ALA A 24 -12.79 1.41 11.28
C ALA A 24 -13.34 0.01 11.63
N GLY A 25 -13.07 -0.43 12.87
CA GLY A 25 -13.52 -1.72 13.39
C GLY A 25 -12.75 -2.95 12.89
N LEU A 26 -11.78 -2.78 11.99
CA LEU A 26 -10.98 -3.88 11.47
C LEU A 26 -9.74 -4.16 12.35
N PRO A 27 -9.30 -5.43 12.48
CA PRO A 27 -8.03 -5.75 13.14
C PRO A 27 -6.89 -5.06 12.39
N LYS A 28 -5.88 -4.55 13.10
CA LYS A 28 -4.78 -3.80 12.49
C LYS A 28 -3.79 -4.76 11.80
N PRO A 29 -3.76 -4.82 10.46
CA PRO A 29 -2.82 -5.69 9.75
C PRO A 29 -1.37 -5.20 9.92
N ARG A 30 -0.43 -6.14 9.88
CA ARG A 30 1.00 -5.83 9.94
C ARG A 30 1.46 -5.23 8.61
N PHE A 31 2.32 -4.22 8.68
CA PHE A 31 2.93 -3.62 7.50
C PHE A 31 3.97 -4.54 6.86
N GLY A 32 4.01 -4.55 5.53
CA GLY A 32 5.06 -5.17 4.72
C GLY A 32 4.96 -4.69 3.26
N HIS A 33 6.04 -4.83 2.49
CA HIS A 33 6.00 -4.56 1.05
C HIS A 33 5.22 -5.67 0.34
N GLY A 34 4.29 -5.30 -0.55
CA GLY A 34 3.38 -6.21 -1.24
C GLY A 34 2.21 -6.71 -0.40
N VAL A 35 2.13 -6.35 0.89
CA VAL A 35 1.01 -6.79 1.75
C VAL A 35 -0.26 -6.04 1.36
N VAL A 36 -1.33 -6.79 1.13
CA VAL A 36 -2.68 -6.26 0.88
C VAL A 36 -3.55 -6.48 2.12
N ALA A 37 -4.29 -5.44 2.51
CA ALA A 37 -5.34 -5.53 3.51
C ALA A 37 -6.66 -5.02 2.93
N ASP A 38 -7.72 -5.81 3.11
CA ASP A 38 -9.07 -5.40 2.74
C ASP A 38 -9.63 -4.46 3.81
N LEU A 39 -10.14 -3.32 3.35
CA LEU A 39 -10.85 -2.34 4.16
C LEU A 39 -12.36 -2.39 3.86
N ASN A 40 -13.14 -1.66 4.63
CA ASN A 40 -14.57 -1.49 4.39
C ASN A 40 -14.83 -0.79 3.05
N ALA A 41 -16.07 -0.91 2.56
CA ALA A 41 -16.53 -0.32 1.30
C ALA A 41 -15.73 -0.77 0.05
N GLY A 42 -15.09 -1.96 0.11
CA GLY A 42 -14.36 -2.54 -1.01
C GLY A 42 -13.04 -1.84 -1.34
N VAL A 43 -12.51 -1.02 -0.42
CA VAL A 43 -11.20 -0.38 -0.57
C VAL A 43 -10.11 -1.35 -0.12
N ARG A 44 -9.00 -1.41 -0.85
CA ARG A 44 -7.81 -2.18 -0.45
C ARG A 44 -6.65 -1.28 -0.08
N LEU A 45 -5.90 -1.65 0.96
CA LEU A 45 -4.65 -1.00 1.35
C LEU A 45 -3.46 -1.88 0.96
N LEU A 46 -2.61 -1.38 0.08
CA LEU A 46 -1.40 -2.06 -0.39
C LEU A 46 -0.16 -1.41 0.24
N GLY A 47 0.67 -2.21 0.91
CA GLY A 47 1.90 -1.77 1.55
C GLY A 47 3.08 -1.75 0.58
N CYS A 48 3.88 -0.68 0.63
CA CYS A 48 5.12 -0.56 -0.11
C CYS A 48 6.21 -0.04 0.82
N TYR A 49 7.45 -0.55 0.73
CA TYR A 49 8.57 0.13 1.38
C TYR A 49 8.69 1.57 0.89
N HIS A 50 9.15 2.45 1.77
CA HIS A 50 9.26 3.87 1.47
C HIS A 50 10.38 4.09 0.44
N PRO A 51 10.15 4.84 -0.66
CA PRO A 51 11.17 5.16 -1.66
C PRO A 51 12.15 6.23 -1.17
N SER A 52 12.77 6.04 0.00
CA SER A 52 13.85 6.90 0.49
C SER A 52 15.17 6.54 -0.19
N GLN A 53 16.08 7.52 -0.32
CA GLN A 53 17.42 7.29 -0.85
C GLN A 53 18.13 6.13 -0.16
N GLN A 54 18.03 6.01 1.17
CA GLN A 54 18.63 4.90 1.91
C GLN A 54 18.08 3.53 1.45
N ASN A 55 16.77 3.38 1.28
CA ASN A 55 16.19 2.10 0.85
C ASN A 55 16.54 1.76 -0.59
N MET A 56 16.61 2.77 -1.46
CA MET A 56 16.99 2.60 -2.86
C MET A 56 18.48 2.26 -3.01
N PHE A 57 19.35 2.96 -2.29
CA PHE A 57 20.80 2.76 -2.37
C PHE A 57 21.25 1.43 -1.75
N THR A 58 20.60 0.99 -0.67
CA THR A 58 20.88 -0.31 -0.04
C THR A 58 20.21 -1.49 -0.74
N GLY A 59 19.39 -1.25 -1.77
CA GLY A 59 18.65 -2.29 -2.48
C GLY A 59 17.47 -2.89 -1.70
N ARG A 60 17.12 -2.32 -0.53
CA ARG A 60 15.93 -2.72 0.25
C ARG A 60 14.63 -2.47 -0.51
N LEU A 61 14.63 -1.47 -1.39
CA LEU A 61 13.61 -1.25 -2.41
C LEU A 61 14.33 -0.97 -3.72
N THR A 62 13.89 -1.62 -4.80
CA THR A 62 14.40 -1.35 -6.15
C THR A 62 13.35 -0.58 -6.97
N PRO A 63 13.74 0.13 -8.04
CA PRO A 63 12.78 0.73 -8.97
C PRO A 63 11.78 -0.30 -9.51
N ALA A 64 12.24 -1.49 -9.91
CA ALA A 64 11.37 -2.56 -10.40
C ALA A 64 10.32 -3.00 -9.36
N MET A 65 10.71 -3.15 -8.09
CA MET A 65 9.76 -3.47 -7.02
C MET A 65 8.72 -2.36 -6.81
N LEU A 66 9.09 -1.10 -7.01
CA LEU A 66 8.14 0.01 -6.94
C LEU A 66 7.17 -0.05 -8.12
N ASP A 67 7.66 -0.33 -9.33
CA ASP A 67 6.85 -0.50 -10.53
C ASP A 67 5.86 -1.67 -10.40
N ASP A 68 6.31 -2.79 -9.81
CA ASP A 68 5.47 -3.95 -9.51
C ASP A 68 4.31 -3.58 -8.58
N ILE A 69 4.56 -2.79 -7.53
CA ILE A 69 3.51 -2.31 -6.61
C ILE A 69 2.45 -1.49 -7.34
N PHE A 70 2.85 -0.57 -8.22
CA PHE A 70 1.88 0.24 -8.95
C PHE A 70 1.14 -0.55 -10.03
N THR A 71 1.81 -1.52 -10.65
CA THR A 71 1.19 -2.47 -11.57
C THR A 71 0.12 -3.30 -10.85
N ASP A 72 0.43 -3.84 -9.68
CA ASP A 72 -0.52 -4.60 -8.87
C ASP A 72 -1.64 -3.72 -8.32
N ALA A 73 -1.34 -2.49 -7.91
CA ALA A 73 -2.37 -1.51 -7.55
C ALA A 73 -3.36 -1.26 -8.70
N GLY A 74 -2.87 -1.19 -9.94
CA GLY A 74 -3.69 -1.08 -11.15
C GLY A 74 -4.63 -2.27 -11.33
N LYS A 75 -4.11 -3.50 -11.22
CA LYS A 75 -4.89 -4.75 -11.31
C LYS A 75 -5.94 -4.83 -10.21
N LEU A 76 -5.55 -4.54 -8.98
CA LEU A 76 -6.46 -4.48 -7.82
C LEU A 76 -7.50 -3.37 -8.01
N ALA A 77 -7.13 -2.24 -8.60
CA ALA A 77 -8.09 -1.20 -8.90
C ALA A 77 -8.94 -1.53 -10.14
N GLY A 78 -8.60 -2.52 -10.97
CA GLY A 78 -9.32 -2.78 -12.23
C GLY A 78 -9.27 -1.58 -13.18
N ILE A 79 -8.07 -0.98 -13.33
CA ILE A 79 -7.79 0.14 -14.26
C ILE A 79 -6.65 -0.17 -15.24
N THR A 80 -6.18 -1.42 -15.24
CA THR A 80 -5.13 -1.96 -16.10
C THR A 80 -5.51 -3.37 -16.52
#